data_AF-H6UDU3-F1
#
_entry.id   AF-H6UDU3-F1
#
_cell.length_a   1.000
_cell.length_b   1.000
_cell.length_c   1.000
_cell.angle_alpha   90.00
_cell.angle_beta   90.00
_cell.angle_gamma   90.00
#
_symmetry.space_group_name_H-M   'P 1'
#
loop_
_entity.id
_entity.type
_entity.pdbx_description
1 polymer ?
#
loop_
_entity_poly.entity_id
_entity_poly.type
_entity_poly.pdbx_seq_one_letter_code
_entity_poly.pdbx_strand_id
1 'polypeptide(L)'
;HAVACFLTRGDLWISWESGMKVFEELLLDADWSVNAGSWMWLSCSAFFQQFFHCYCPVGFGRRTDPSGDYIRHYIPILKDYPNRYIYEPWNAPLSVQKA
;
A
#
# COMPACT_ATOMS: atom_id res chain seq x y z
N HIS A 1 -4.71 -4.37 3.86
CA HIS A 1 -4.10 -5.50 3.11
C HIS A 1 -2.89 -5.06 2.27
N ALA A 2 -3.04 -4.16 1.29
CA ALA A 2 -1.95 -3.77 0.38
C ALA A 2 -0.69 -3.26 1.10
N VAL A 3 -0.82 -2.30 2.04
CA VAL A 3 0.33 -1.73 2.76
C VAL A 3 1.03 -2.72 3.71
N ALA A 4 0.28 -3.64 4.32
CA ALA A 4 0.86 -4.69 5.16
C ALA A 4 1.65 -5.70 4.33
N CYS A 5 1.13 -6.06 3.15
CA CYS A 5 1.84 -6.88 2.17
C CYS A 5 3.13 -6.19 1.72
N PHE A 6 3.05 -4.91 1.34
CA PHE A 6 4.20 -4.11 0.91
C PHE A 6 5.30 -4.07 1.99
N LEU A 7 4.94 -3.79 3.24
CA LEU A 7 5.89 -3.72 4.35
C LEU A 7 6.58 -5.08 4.64
N THR A 8 5.83 -6.18 4.58
CA THR A 8 6.28 -7.49 5.05
C THR A 8 6.73 -8.36 3.87
N ARG A 9 5.98 -9.43 3.56
CA ARG A 9 6.35 -10.47 2.61
C ARG A 9 6.33 -10.06 1.13
N GLY A 10 5.76 -8.90 0.81
CA GLY A 10 5.60 -8.42 -0.55
C GLY A 10 6.88 -7.80 -1.09
N ASP A 11 7.39 -6.77 -0.40
CA ASP A 11 8.42 -5.90 -0.98
C ASP A 11 9.56 -5.59 0.00
N LEU A 12 9.28 -5.12 1.22
CA LEU A 12 10.31 -4.56 2.11
C LEU A 12 10.91 -5.55 3.13
N TRP A 13 10.27 -6.71 3.35
CA TRP A 13 10.71 -7.75 4.28
C TRP A 13 10.95 -7.29 5.72
N ILE A 14 10.14 -6.33 6.19
CA ILE A 14 10.16 -5.86 7.57
C ILE A 14 9.21 -6.69 8.44
N SER A 15 9.53 -6.86 9.72
CA SER A 15 8.66 -7.57 10.67
C SER A 15 7.27 -6.93 10.74
N TRP A 16 6.24 -7.78 10.82
CA TRP A 16 4.85 -7.38 10.98
C TRP A 16 4.60 -6.61 12.28
N GLU A 17 5.42 -6.84 13.31
CA GLU A 17 5.36 -6.11 14.58
C GLU A 17 5.63 -4.61 14.41
N SER A 18 6.52 -4.22 13.48
CA SER A 18 6.78 -2.81 13.18
C SER A 18 5.54 -2.14 12.57
N GLY A 19 4.85 -2.86 11.68
CA GLY A 19 3.59 -2.39 11.10
C GLY A 19 2.45 -2.31 12.13
N MET A 20 2.38 -3.30 13.02
CA MET A 20 1.41 -3.33 14.13
C MET A 20 1.52 -2.09 15.01
N LYS A 21 2.74 -1.68 15.39
CA LYS A 21 2.97 -0.47 16.19
C LYS A 21 2.48 0.80 15.51
N VAL A 22 2.76 0.94 14.20
CA VAL A 22 2.27 2.09 13.42
C VAL A 22 0.74 2.12 13.37
N PHE A 23 0.10 0.95 13.19
CA PHE A 23 -1.35 0.85 13.16
C PHE A 23 -1.98 1.08 14.55
N GLU A 24 -1.32 0.64 15.62
CA GLU A 24 -1.75 0.90 16.99
C GLU A 24 -1.73 2.39 17.33
N GLU A 25 -0.77 3.15 16.78
CA GLU A 25 -0.68 4.60 16.99
C GLU A 25 -1.69 5.39 16.13
N LEU A 26 -1.94 4.96 14.88
CA LEU A 26 -2.64 5.79 13.89
C LEU A 26 -4.07 5.36 13.58
N LEU A 27 -4.46 4.10 13.81
CA LEU A 27 -5.81 3.64 13.52
C LEU A 27 -6.75 3.87 14.70
N LEU A 28 -7.87 4.54 14.43
CA LEU A 28 -8.90 4.83 15.43
C LEU A 28 -9.59 3.56 15.97
N ASP A 29 -9.63 2.50 15.17
CA ASP A 29 -10.22 1.19 15.49
C ASP A 29 -9.18 0.15 15.88
N ALA A 30 -7.97 0.58 16.27
CA ALA A 30 -6.94 -0.32 16.76
C ALA A 30 -7.38 -1.00 18.07
N ASP A 31 -7.68 -2.29 17.96
CA ASP A 31 -7.74 -3.22 19.09
C ASP A 31 -6.50 -4.11 19.08
N TRP A 32 -5.91 -4.37 20.24
CA TRP A 32 -4.67 -5.15 20.35
C TRP A 32 -4.78 -6.52 19.67
N SER A 33 -5.88 -7.23 19.87
CA SER A 33 -6.09 -8.58 19.34
C SER A 33 -6.33 -8.56 17.84
N VAL A 34 -7.20 -7.65 17.37
CA VAL A 34 -7.53 -7.51 15.95
C VAL A 34 -6.31 -7.06 15.16
N ASN A 35 -5.53 -6.11 15.69
CA ASN A 35 -4.34 -5.58 15.04
C ASN A 35 -3.26 -6.67 14.94
N ALA A 36 -2.90 -7.33 16.05
CA ALA A 36 -1.91 -8.41 16.04
C ALA A 36 -2.32 -9.58 15.14
N GLY A 37 -3.58 -10.03 15.24
CA GLY A 37 -4.14 -11.10 14.41
C GLY A 37 -4.09 -10.75 12.92
N SER A 38 -4.49 -9.52 12.55
CA SER A 38 -4.48 -9.04 11.17
C SER A 38 -3.07 -8.94 10.59
N TRP A 39 -2.10 -8.47 11.38
CA TRP A 39 -0.71 -8.39 10.93
C TRP A 39 -0.09 -9.77 10.72
N MET A 40 -0.30 -10.73 11.64
CA MET A 40 0.14 -12.10 11.47
C MET A 40 -0.48 -12.79 10.24
N TRP A 41 -1.77 -12.51 9.96
CA TRP A 41 -2.44 -12.98 8.75
C TRP A 41 -1.80 -12.39 7.49
N LEU A 42 -1.66 -11.07 7.43
CA LEU A 42 -1.24 -10.37 6.20
C LEU A 42 0.23 -10.64 5.84
N SER A 43 1.08 -10.86 6.84
CA SER A 43 2.48 -11.26 6.67
C SER A 43 2.67 -12.75 6.38
N CYS A 44 1.60 -13.57 6.42
CA CYS A 44 1.68 -15.04 6.41
C CYS A 44 2.49 -15.64 7.57
N SER A 45 2.57 -14.95 8.71
CA SER A 45 3.17 -15.50 9.91
C SER A 45 2.24 -16.50 10.61
N ALA A 46 0.93 -16.32 10.50
CA ALA A 46 -0.09 -17.28 10.94
C ALA A 46 -1.40 -17.15 10.13
N PHE A 47 -2.28 -18.14 10.21
CA PHE A 47 -3.66 -18.18 9.67
C PHE A 47 -3.82 -18.17 8.15
N PHE A 48 -3.00 -17.43 7.40
CA PHE A 48 -3.04 -17.37 5.93
C PHE A 48 -1.85 -18.11 5.32
N GLN A 49 -2.14 -19.05 4.42
CA GLN A 49 -1.14 -19.97 3.88
C GLN A 49 -0.79 -19.69 2.40
N GLN A 50 -1.55 -18.84 1.70
CA GLN A 50 -1.27 -18.49 0.29
C GLN A 50 -0.22 -17.38 0.19
N PHE A 51 0.99 -17.64 0.70
CA PHE A 51 2.08 -16.66 0.77
C PHE A 51 2.54 -16.13 -0.61
N PHE A 52 2.23 -16.85 -1.69
CA PHE A 52 2.50 -16.45 -3.07
C PHE A 52 1.53 -15.40 -3.61
N HIS A 53 0.37 -15.17 -2.95
CA HIS A 53 -0.57 -14.13 -3.35
C HIS A 53 -0.18 -12.79 -2.70
N CYS A 54 0.74 -12.05 -3.33
CA CYS A 54 1.11 -10.69 -2.95
C CYS A 54 0.36 -9.64 -3.78
N TYR A 55 0.12 -8.47 -3.20
CA TYR A 55 -0.51 -7.36 -3.90
C TYR A 55 0.56 -6.54 -4.64
N CYS A 56 0.42 -6.37 -5.96
CA CYS A 56 1.27 -5.45 -6.69
C CYS A 56 0.95 -4.00 -6.28
N PRO A 57 1.90 -3.22 -5.74
CA PRO A 57 1.64 -1.87 -5.22
C PRO A 57 1.19 -0.88 -6.30
N VAL A 58 1.50 -1.16 -7.57
CA VAL A 58 1.07 -0.38 -8.74
C VAL A 58 -0.25 -0.92 -9.29
N GLY A 59 -0.24 -2.19 -9.70
CA GLY A 59 -1.31 -2.80 -10.48
C GLY A 59 -2.60 -2.98 -9.69
N PHE A 60 -2.53 -3.17 -8.37
CA PHE A 60 -3.72 -3.27 -7.52
C PHE A 60 -4.48 -1.94 -7.49
N GLY A 61 -3.79 -0.84 -7.18
CA GLY A 61 -4.40 0.50 -7.18
C GLY A 61 -4.97 0.87 -8.55
N ARG A 62 -4.20 0.67 -9.63
CA ARG A 62 -4.64 0.95 -11.01
C ARG A 62 -5.94 0.24 -11.39
N ARG A 63 -6.17 -0.97 -10.89
CA ARG A 63 -7.42 -1.72 -11.14
C ARG A 63 -8.58 -1.20 -10.28
N THR A 64 -8.30 -0.77 -9.05
CA THR A 64 -9.31 -0.28 -8.10
C THR A 64 -9.80 1.13 -8.43
N ASP A 65 -8.89 2.04 -8.79
CA ASP A 65 -9.17 3.43 -9.11
C ASP A 65 -8.36 3.83 -10.37
N PRO A 66 -8.88 3.59 -11.59
CA PRO A 66 -8.14 3.86 -12.82
C PRO A 66 -7.83 5.35 -13.07
N SER A 67 -8.61 6.28 -12.51
CA SER A 67 -8.35 7.73 -12.59
C SER A 67 -7.28 8.19 -11.60
N GLY A 68 -7.09 7.44 -10.52
CA GLY A 68 -6.14 7.75 -9.45
C GLY A 68 -6.61 8.92 -8.58
N ASP A 69 -7.92 9.14 -8.49
CA ASP A 69 -8.52 10.22 -7.72
C ASP A 69 -8.15 10.13 -6.23
N TYR A 70 -8.01 8.91 -5.70
CA TYR A 70 -7.50 8.69 -4.35
C TYR A 70 -6.07 9.24 -4.18
N ILE A 71 -5.18 8.96 -5.14
CA ILE A 71 -3.80 9.48 -5.12
C ILE A 71 -3.81 11.00 -5.22
N ARG A 72 -4.62 11.59 -6.10
CA ARG A 72 -4.73 13.06 -6.24
C ARG A 72 -5.21 13.74 -4.97
N HIS A 73 -6.12 13.10 -4.25
CA HIS A 73 -6.66 13.60 -2.99
C HIS A 73 -5.61 13.57 -1.86
N TYR A 74 -4.97 12.42 -1.63
CA TYR A 74 -4.04 12.24 -0.50
C TYR A 74 -2.59 12.67 -0.80
N ILE A 75 -2.20 12.75 -2.07
CA ILE A 75 -0.87 13.18 -2.53
C ILE A 75 -1.07 14.35 -3.51
N PRO A 76 -1.39 15.55 -3.01
CA PRO A 76 -1.81 16.68 -3.86
C PRO A 76 -0.72 17.18 -4.82
N ILE A 77 0.55 16.87 -4.57
CA ILE A 77 1.63 17.18 -5.52
C ILE A 77 1.51 16.42 -6.85
N LEU A 78 0.75 15.32 -6.88
CA LEU A 78 0.46 14.53 -8.09
C LEU A 78 -0.92 14.86 -8.69
N LYS A 79 -1.62 15.89 -8.19
CA LYS A 79 -3.02 16.17 -8.58
C LYS A 79 -3.22 16.39 -10.08
N ASP A 80 -2.21 16.87 -10.80
CA ASP A 80 -2.26 17.20 -12.22
C ASP A 80 -1.58 16.13 -13.11
N TYR A 81 -1.04 15.05 -12.52
CA TYR A 81 -0.38 13.99 -13.28
C TYR A 81 -1.35 13.29 -14.23
N PRO A 82 -0.98 12.94 -15.47
CA PRO A 82 -1.85 12.16 -16.34
C PRO A 82 -2.19 10.78 -15.73
N ASN A 83 -3.42 10.29 -15.93
CA ASN A 83 -3.88 8.98 -15.40
C ASN A 83 -2.92 7.83 -15.76
N ARG A 84 -2.28 7.91 -16.93
CA ARG A 84 -1.28 6.92 -17.38
C ARG A 84 -0.11 6.76 -16.40
N TYR A 85 0.29 7.84 -15.73
CA TYR A 85 1.47 7.89 -14.88
C TYR A 85 1.14 8.00 -13.38
N ILE A 86 -0.12 8.19 -13.00
CA ILE A 86 -0.50 8.46 -11.60
C ILE A 86 -0.04 7.36 -10.61
N TYR A 87 0.03 6.10 -11.07
CA TYR A 87 0.52 4.96 -10.27
C TYR A 87 2.01 4.65 -10.44
N GLU A 88 2.67 5.22 -11.45
CA GLU A 88 4.10 5.05 -11.73
C GLU A 88 4.71 6.39 -12.21
N PRO A 89 4.72 7.43 -11.37
CA PRO A 89 5.10 8.78 -11.80
C PRO A 89 6.56 8.85 -12.28
N TRP A 90 7.42 7.94 -11.82
CA TRP A 90 8.81 7.81 -12.27
C TRP A 90 8.94 7.40 -13.76
N ASN A 91 7.90 6.81 -14.36
CA ASN A 91 7.88 6.48 -15.79
C ASN A 91 7.40 7.65 -16.67
N ALA A 92 6.98 8.77 -16.07
CA ALA A 92 6.58 9.96 -16.82
C ALA A 92 7.83 10.63 -17.45
N PRO A 93 7.76 11.09 -18.71
CA PRO A 93 8.83 11.90 -19.29
C PRO A 93 9.10 13.16 -18.46
N LEU A 94 10.34 13.66 -18.45
CA LEU A 94 10.71 14.87 -17.70
C LEU A 94 9.86 16.10 -18.08
N SER A 95 9.34 16.17 -19.31
CA SER A 95 8.41 17.24 -19.73
C SER A 95 7.08 17.19 -18.99
N VAL A 96 6.59 15.99 -18.66
CA VAL A 96 5.36 15.78 -17.87
C VAL A 96 5.62 16.04 -16.39
N GLN A 97 6.79 15.66 -15.87
CA GLN A 97 7.11 15.86 -14.45
C GLN A 97 7.33 17.33 -14.08
N LYS A 98 7.74 18.17 -15.04
CA LYS A 98 8.03 19.59 -14.86
C LYS A 98 6.86 20.53 -15.16
N ALA A 99 5.79 20.01 -15.77
CA ALA A 99 4.59 20.77 -16.13
C ALA A 99 3.78 21.08 -14.87
#